data_AF-A0A2S7RMC9-F1
#
_entry.id   AF-A0A2S7RMC9-F1
#
_cell.length_a   1.000
_cell.length_b   1.000
_cell.length_c   1.000
_cell.angle_alpha   90.00
_cell.angle_beta   90.00
_cell.angle_gamma   90.00
#
_symmetry.space_group_name_H-M   'P 1'
#
loop_
_entity.id
_entity.type
_entity.pdbx_description
1 polymer ?
#
loop_
_entity_poly.entity_id
_entity_poly.type
_entity_poly.pdbx_seq_one_letter_code
_entity_poly.pdbx_strand_id
1 'polypeptide(L)'
;MSIDMYLSDSLAQATSASHFCQKQVTDYQNLQQAITQFTLQTPNLQGKTYDAAKAYFSQILYPLVQGGILLSEAVEKAAKRFPQEYINQVDSISLKQSELEAQIRQMNQYITQAEGIRQLLLSPHMPEEHQGFQLNQNTLLLTMYHDLKHKLEEKLQKLLAYNQSSAQFFTEIKSLEQAVNQGLAQTKTAWNSQTKTFSMPKDLSWTTTIQDKWQQVENEKKGIDPTKNKELEKYNVYALIIHDSEGNPRVFWKIEDKQSGYGIVNPELYQYVTKVG
;
A
#
# COMPACT_ATOMS: atom_id res chain seq x y z
N MET A 1 21.71 -18.01 -3.44
CA MET A 1 20.43 -17.70 -4.12
C MET A 1 20.60 -16.33 -4.76
N SER A 2 20.27 -16.17 -6.06
CA SER A 2 20.31 -14.88 -6.79
C SER A 2 18.99 -14.14 -6.59
N ILE A 3 19.02 -12.82 -6.46
CA ILE A 3 17.83 -11.97 -6.49
C ILE A 3 17.55 -11.58 -7.94
N ASP A 4 16.42 -12.04 -8.45
CA ASP A 4 16.02 -11.83 -9.85
C ASP A 4 14.62 -11.21 -9.91
N MET A 5 14.49 -10.09 -10.63
CA MET A 5 13.22 -9.45 -10.90
C MET A 5 12.83 -9.63 -12.36
N TYR A 6 11.70 -10.29 -12.58
CA TYR A 6 11.05 -10.42 -13.89
C TYR A 6 9.91 -9.39 -13.97
N LEU A 7 10.23 -8.19 -14.44
CA LEU A 7 9.31 -7.04 -14.31
C LEU A 7 7.99 -7.25 -15.07
N SER A 8 8.06 -7.75 -16.30
CA SER A 8 6.86 -8.04 -17.09
C SER A 8 5.94 -9.04 -16.41
N ASP A 9 6.50 -10.12 -15.85
CA ASP A 9 5.73 -11.15 -15.15
C ASP A 9 5.13 -10.60 -13.86
N SER A 10 5.88 -9.78 -13.13
CA SER A 10 5.40 -9.14 -11.91
C SER A 10 4.24 -8.16 -12.19
N LEU A 11 4.31 -7.37 -13.27
CA LEU A 11 3.23 -6.50 -13.71
C LEU A 11 1.98 -7.30 -14.15
N ALA A 12 2.18 -8.40 -14.86
CA ALA A 12 1.10 -9.30 -15.25
C ALA A 12 0.41 -9.91 -14.01
N GLN A 13 1.19 -10.40 -13.05
CA GLN A 13 0.67 -10.92 -11.77
C GLN A 13 -0.09 -9.87 -10.98
N ALA A 14 0.43 -8.64 -10.91
CA ALA A 14 -0.26 -7.52 -10.26
C ALA A 14 -1.62 -7.23 -10.91
N THR A 15 -1.68 -7.27 -12.24
CA THR A 15 -2.92 -7.08 -13.01
C THR A 15 -3.92 -8.22 -12.75
N SER A 16 -3.47 -9.47 -12.83
CA SER A 16 -4.33 -10.64 -12.54
C SER A 16 -4.86 -10.64 -11.10
N ALA A 17 -3.99 -10.33 -10.13
CA ALA A 17 -4.38 -10.23 -8.72
C ALA A 17 -5.41 -9.12 -8.51
N SER A 18 -5.23 -7.96 -9.16
CA SER A 18 -6.17 -6.84 -9.11
C SER A 18 -7.55 -7.24 -9.64
N HIS A 19 -7.64 -7.87 -10.82
CA HIS A 19 -8.91 -8.34 -11.35
C HIS A 19 -9.61 -9.33 -10.43
N PHE A 20 -8.86 -10.27 -9.86
CA PHE A 20 -9.41 -11.25 -8.92
C PHE A 20 -9.93 -10.58 -7.64
N CYS A 21 -9.17 -9.64 -7.07
CA CYS A 21 -9.56 -8.92 -5.86
C CYS A 21 -10.78 -8.02 -6.10
N GLN A 22 -10.85 -7.31 -7.23
CA GLN A 22 -12.02 -6.50 -7.58
C GLN A 22 -13.30 -7.33 -7.70
N LYS A 23 -13.19 -8.53 -8.30
CA LYS A 23 -14.31 -9.47 -8.34
C LYS A 23 -14.72 -9.91 -6.93
N GLN A 24 -13.77 -10.30 -6.09
CA GLN A 24 -14.07 -10.67 -4.70
C GLN A 24 -14.73 -9.54 -3.91
N VAL A 25 -14.23 -8.30 -4.04
CA VAL A 25 -14.85 -7.13 -3.40
C VAL A 25 -16.30 -6.97 -3.84
N THR A 26 -16.59 -7.14 -5.13
CA THR A 26 -17.96 -7.09 -5.66
C THR A 26 -18.83 -8.19 -5.07
N ASP A 27 -18.32 -9.43 -5.00
CA ASP A 27 -19.03 -10.57 -4.42
C ASP A 27 -19.32 -10.35 -2.93
N TYR A 28 -18.35 -9.83 -2.17
CA TYR A 28 -18.54 -9.47 -0.76
C TYR A 28 -19.54 -8.32 -0.58
N GLN A 29 -19.54 -7.30 -1.45
CA GLN A 29 -20.53 -6.22 -1.40
C GLN A 29 -21.96 -6.76 -1.63
N ASN A 30 -22.13 -7.70 -2.55
CA ASN A 30 -23.41 -8.39 -2.76
C ASN A 30 -23.82 -9.18 -1.52
N LEU A 31 -22.88 -9.88 -0.86
CA LEU A 31 -23.15 -10.57 0.41
C LEU A 31 -23.54 -9.60 1.53
N GLN A 32 -22.85 -8.45 1.64
CA GLN A 32 -23.15 -7.40 2.61
C GLN A 32 -24.57 -6.86 2.40
N GLN A 33 -24.98 -6.64 1.15
CA GLN A 33 -26.34 -6.24 0.80
C GLN A 33 -27.37 -7.32 1.16
N ALA A 34 -27.10 -8.58 0.82
CA ALA A 34 -28.00 -9.70 1.13
C ALA A 34 -28.18 -9.88 2.65
N ILE A 35 -27.10 -9.76 3.43
CA ILE A 35 -27.16 -9.77 4.90
C ILE A 35 -28.01 -8.60 5.40
N THR A 36 -27.82 -7.40 4.86
CA THR A 36 -28.59 -6.21 5.25
C THR A 36 -30.08 -6.38 4.95
N GLN A 37 -30.43 -6.90 3.77
CA GLN A 37 -31.81 -7.19 3.40
C GLN A 37 -32.42 -8.24 4.33
N PHE A 38 -31.72 -9.34 4.59
CA PHE A 38 -32.19 -10.38 5.50
C PHE A 38 -32.40 -9.84 6.93
N THR A 39 -31.46 -9.05 7.45
CA THR A 39 -31.47 -8.60 8.85
C THR A 39 -32.45 -7.46 9.10
N LEU A 40 -32.55 -6.49 8.18
CA LEU A 40 -33.33 -5.26 8.36
C LEU A 40 -34.65 -5.23 7.58
N GLN A 41 -34.73 -5.92 6.43
CA GLN A 41 -35.87 -5.79 5.49
C GLN A 41 -36.81 -7.00 5.50
N THR A 42 -36.71 -7.87 6.51
CA THR A 42 -37.63 -9.02 6.67
C THR A 42 -38.38 -8.97 8.00
N PRO A 43 -39.19 -7.92 8.27
CA PRO A 43 -39.87 -7.77 9.56
C PRO A 43 -40.82 -8.94 9.87
N ASN A 44 -41.30 -9.64 8.84
CA ASN A 44 -42.21 -10.79 8.97
C ASN A 44 -41.50 -12.11 9.32
N LEU A 45 -40.17 -12.18 9.18
CA LEU A 45 -39.37 -13.34 9.62
C LEU A 45 -39.05 -13.18 11.11
N GLN A 46 -39.86 -13.82 11.94
CA GLN A 46 -39.85 -13.67 13.40
C GLN A 46 -39.77 -15.01 14.12
N GLY A 47 -39.41 -14.96 15.39
CA GLY A 47 -39.32 -16.11 16.27
C GLY A 47 -37.88 -16.50 16.54
N LYS A 48 -37.68 -17.28 17.61
CA LYS A 48 -36.36 -17.52 18.23
C LYS A 48 -35.26 -17.92 17.25
N THR A 49 -35.58 -18.76 16.25
CA THR A 49 -34.62 -19.17 15.21
C THR A 49 -34.23 -18.01 14.29
N TYR A 50 -35.19 -17.24 13.80
CA TYR A 50 -34.93 -16.09 12.93
C TYR A 50 -34.24 -14.96 13.68
N ASP A 51 -34.62 -14.70 14.93
CA ASP A 51 -34.00 -13.67 15.77
C ASP A 51 -32.52 -14.01 16.03
N ALA A 52 -32.22 -15.27 16.36
CA ALA A 52 -30.84 -15.75 16.52
C ALA A 52 -30.05 -15.68 15.21
N ALA A 53 -30.66 -16.02 14.08
CA ALA A 53 -30.03 -15.91 12.76
C ALA A 53 -29.72 -14.45 12.39
N LYS A 54 -30.67 -13.54 12.56
CA LYS A 54 -30.48 -12.10 12.29
C LYS A 54 -29.37 -11.52 13.15
N ALA A 55 -29.34 -11.85 14.44
CA ALA A 55 -28.27 -11.43 15.33
C ALA A 55 -26.91 -11.96 14.84
N TYR A 56 -26.81 -13.26 14.54
CA TYR A 56 -25.57 -13.89 14.09
C TYR A 56 -25.07 -13.31 12.76
N PHE A 57 -25.98 -13.13 11.79
CA PHE A 57 -25.64 -12.54 10.49
C PHE A 57 -25.14 -11.10 10.63
N SER A 58 -25.77 -10.30 11.50
CA SER A 58 -25.39 -8.89 11.71
C SER A 58 -24.08 -8.75 12.51
N GLN A 59 -23.87 -9.58 13.52
CA GLN A 59 -22.74 -9.41 14.45
C GLN A 59 -21.50 -10.22 14.07
N ILE A 60 -21.66 -11.29 13.27
CA ILE A 60 -20.57 -12.21 12.92
C ILE A 60 -20.31 -12.17 11.42
N LEU A 61 -21.33 -12.50 10.59
CA LEU A 61 -21.10 -12.61 9.15
C LEU A 61 -20.88 -11.25 8.48
N TYR A 62 -21.56 -10.19 8.93
CA TYR A 62 -21.37 -8.86 8.36
C TYR A 62 -19.94 -8.32 8.60
N PRO A 63 -19.39 -8.33 9.83
CA PRO A 63 -17.97 -8.00 10.02
C PRO A 63 -17.03 -8.94 9.26
N LEU A 64 -17.36 -10.23 9.14
CA LEU A 64 -16.52 -11.15 8.36
C LEU A 64 -16.45 -10.77 6.89
N VAL A 65 -17.58 -10.37 6.30
CA VAL A 65 -17.66 -9.86 4.92
C VAL A 65 -16.86 -8.57 4.76
N GLN A 66 -16.93 -7.64 5.72
CA GLN A 66 -16.07 -6.45 5.75
C GLN A 66 -14.58 -6.83 5.79
N GLY A 67 -14.20 -7.83 6.58
CA GLY A 67 -12.85 -8.37 6.61
C GLY A 67 -12.40 -8.94 5.26
N GLY A 68 -13.28 -9.64 4.56
CA GLY A 68 -13.03 -10.16 3.21
C GLY A 68 -12.77 -9.04 2.19
N ILE A 69 -13.53 -7.95 2.25
CA ILE A 69 -13.32 -6.75 1.43
C ILE A 69 -11.96 -6.13 1.74
N LEU A 70 -11.67 -5.84 3.01
CA LEU A 70 -10.41 -5.23 3.43
C LEU A 70 -9.20 -6.06 3.04
N LEU A 71 -9.27 -7.38 3.23
CA LEU A 71 -8.20 -8.30 2.83
C LEU A 71 -7.99 -8.27 1.30
N SER A 72 -9.07 -8.27 0.53
CA SER A 72 -8.99 -8.20 -0.94
C SER A 72 -8.39 -6.87 -1.41
N GLU A 73 -8.83 -5.75 -0.84
CA GLU A 73 -8.28 -4.41 -1.13
C GLU A 73 -6.79 -4.32 -0.75
N ALA A 74 -6.39 -4.88 0.40
CA ALA A 74 -5.00 -4.89 0.86
C ALA A 74 -4.10 -5.74 -0.04
N VAL A 75 -4.57 -6.91 -0.48
CA VAL A 75 -3.84 -7.77 -1.44
C VAL A 75 -3.66 -7.06 -2.77
N GLU A 76 -4.72 -6.46 -3.32
CA GLU A 76 -4.64 -5.69 -4.57
C GLU A 76 -3.63 -4.54 -4.46
N LYS A 77 -3.70 -3.77 -3.37
CA LYS A 77 -2.79 -2.64 -3.12
C LYS A 77 -1.34 -3.09 -3.05
N ALA A 78 -1.04 -4.16 -2.31
CA ALA A 78 0.32 -4.68 -2.18
C ALA A 78 0.83 -5.26 -3.51
N ALA A 79 -0.01 -6.02 -4.22
CA ALA A 79 0.33 -6.60 -5.51
C ALA A 79 0.64 -5.54 -6.57
N LYS A 80 -0.12 -4.44 -6.61
CA LYS A 80 0.17 -3.28 -7.48
C LYS A 80 1.43 -2.53 -7.06
N ARG A 81 1.60 -2.31 -5.76
CA ARG A 81 2.71 -1.54 -5.20
C ARG A 81 4.05 -2.20 -5.49
N PHE A 82 4.15 -3.52 -5.42
CA PHE A 82 5.41 -4.23 -5.62
C PHE A 82 6.13 -3.87 -6.94
N PRO A 83 5.62 -4.19 -8.15
CA PRO A 83 6.31 -3.82 -9.38
C PRO A 83 6.42 -2.30 -9.59
N GLN A 84 5.48 -1.50 -9.08
CA GLN A 84 5.53 -0.04 -9.21
C GLN A 84 6.70 0.56 -8.43
N GLU A 85 6.92 0.11 -7.19
CA GLU A 85 8.02 0.57 -6.36
C GLU A 85 9.37 0.09 -6.89
N TYR A 86 9.42 -1.10 -7.50
CA TYR A 86 10.61 -1.53 -8.23
C TYR A 86 10.97 -0.56 -9.36
N ILE A 87 9.99 -0.16 -10.19
CA ILE A 87 10.21 0.81 -11.28
C ILE A 87 10.72 2.14 -10.73
N ASN A 88 10.14 2.61 -9.63
CA ASN A 88 10.47 3.90 -9.03
C ASN A 88 11.86 3.92 -8.38
N GLN A 89 12.26 2.81 -7.74
CA GLN A 89 13.45 2.76 -6.89
C GLN A 89 14.65 2.08 -7.55
N VAL A 90 14.42 1.19 -8.52
CA VAL A 90 15.44 0.32 -9.09
C VAL A 90 15.66 0.62 -10.57
N ASP A 91 14.75 0.17 -11.45
CA ASP A 91 14.88 0.29 -12.90
C ASP A 91 13.54 -0.03 -13.60
N SER A 92 13.39 0.41 -14.84
CA SER A 92 12.25 0.09 -15.70
C SER A 92 12.41 -1.23 -16.49
N ILE A 93 13.45 -2.02 -16.20
CA ILE A 93 13.71 -3.32 -16.85
C ILE A 93 13.87 -4.45 -15.83
N SER A 94 13.74 -5.69 -16.30
CA SER A 94 14.11 -6.87 -15.54
C SER A 94 15.62 -6.88 -15.23
N LEU A 95 15.97 -7.23 -14.00
CA LEU A 95 17.36 -7.34 -13.55
C LEU A 95 17.58 -8.66 -12.84
N LYS A 96 18.75 -9.26 -13.07
CA LYS A 96 19.24 -10.41 -12.30
C LYS A 96 20.54 -10.05 -11.62
N GLN A 97 20.60 -10.29 -10.32
CA GLN A 97 21.80 -10.03 -9.52
C GLN A 97 23.03 -10.70 -10.15
N SER A 98 22.92 -11.99 -10.51
CA SER A 98 24.01 -12.75 -11.11
C SER A 98 24.54 -12.15 -12.43
N GLU A 99 23.67 -11.60 -13.28
CA GLU A 99 24.05 -10.95 -14.53
C GLU A 99 24.76 -9.61 -14.26
N LEU A 100 24.25 -8.80 -13.32
CA LEU A 100 24.88 -7.55 -12.90
C LEU A 100 26.28 -7.80 -12.34
N GLU A 101 26.42 -8.77 -11.44
CA GLU A 101 27.72 -9.15 -10.87
C GLU A 101 28.70 -9.65 -11.94
N ALA A 102 28.24 -10.42 -12.92
CA ALA A 102 29.07 -10.88 -14.04
C ALA A 102 29.55 -9.70 -14.90
N GLN A 103 28.67 -8.76 -15.22
CA GLN A 103 29.02 -7.56 -15.99
C GLN A 103 30.00 -6.66 -15.22
N ILE A 104 29.83 -6.49 -13.90
CA ILE A 104 30.78 -5.76 -13.04
C ILE A 104 32.17 -6.43 -13.06
N ARG A 105 32.23 -7.76 -12.94
CA ARG A 105 33.50 -8.51 -13.06
C ARG A 105 34.16 -8.30 -14.42
N GLN A 106 33.39 -8.31 -15.49
CA GLN A 106 33.88 -8.03 -16.84
C GLN A 106 34.40 -6.59 -16.98
N MET A 107 33.70 -5.60 -16.43
CA MET A 107 34.19 -4.21 -16.43
C MET A 107 35.51 -4.07 -15.66
N ASN A 108 35.66 -4.76 -14.52
CA ASN A 108 36.93 -4.78 -13.78
C ASN A 108 38.08 -5.35 -14.63
N GLN A 109 37.83 -6.38 -15.43
CA GLN A 109 38.83 -6.93 -16.35
C GLN A 109 39.20 -5.94 -17.45
N TYR A 110 38.24 -5.20 -18.01
CA TYR A 110 38.51 -4.17 -19.03
C TYR A 110 39.26 -2.97 -18.45
N ILE A 111 38.92 -2.53 -17.24
CA ILE A 111 39.67 -1.49 -16.53
C ILE A 111 41.11 -1.94 -16.33
N THR A 112 41.33 -3.14 -15.80
CA THR A 112 42.69 -3.69 -15.57
C THR A 112 43.51 -3.74 -16.87
N GLN A 113 42.91 -4.19 -17.97
CA GLN A 113 43.57 -4.22 -19.28
C GLN A 113 43.90 -2.82 -19.78
N ALA A 114 42.96 -1.88 -19.70
CA ALA A 114 43.16 -0.49 -20.12
C ALA A 114 44.20 0.22 -19.25
N GLU A 115 44.27 -0.06 -17.94
CA GLU A 115 45.33 0.44 -17.06
C GLU A 115 46.70 -0.14 -17.42
N GLY A 116 46.76 -1.42 -17.77
CA GLY A 116 48.00 -2.04 -18.29
C GLY A 116 48.48 -1.37 -19.57
N ILE A 117 47.56 -1.10 -20.52
CA ILE A 117 47.88 -0.33 -21.74
C ILE A 117 48.38 1.07 -21.37
N ARG A 118 47.72 1.76 -20.43
CA ARG A 118 48.14 3.08 -19.98
C ARG A 118 49.57 3.07 -19.44
N GLN A 119 49.93 2.06 -18.65
CA GLN A 119 51.29 1.91 -18.11
C GLN A 119 52.32 1.71 -19.22
N LEU A 120 52.02 0.92 -20.25
CA LEU A 120 52.88 0.73 -21.42
C LEU A 120 53.05 2.04 -22.21
N LEU A 121 51.96 2.78 -22.42
CA LEU A 121 51.99 4.07 -23.11
C LEU A 121 52.79 5.13 -22.37
N LEU A 122 52.83 5.09 -21.04
CA LEU A 122 53.63 5.98 -20.19
C LEU A 122 55.07 5.49 -19.99
N SER A 123 55.46 4.35 -20.59
CA SER A 123 56.80 3.81 -20.46
C SER A 123 57.84 4.71 -21.15
N PRO A 124 59.03 4.92 -20.56
CA PRO A 124 60.12 5.70 -21.15
C PRO A 124 60.62 5.18 -22.51
N HIS A 125 60.30 3.92 -22.85
CA HIS A 125 60.77 3.25 -24.07
C HIS A 125 59.78 3.35 -25.23
N MET A 126 58.65 4.04 -25.05
CA MET A 126 57.61 4.20 -26.07
C MET A 126 57.95 5.40 -26.98
N PRO A 127 58.04 5.23 -28.31
CA PRO A 127 58.15 6.35 -29.26
C PRO A 127 57.10 7.45 -29.00
N GLU A 128 57.54 8.71 -28.99
CA GLU A 128 56.66 9.87 -28.76
C GLU A 128 55.62 10.05 -29.89
N GLU A 129 55.92 9.52 -31.08
CA GLU A 129 55.01 9.54 -32.22
C GLU A 129 53.72 8.78 -31.87
N HIS A 130 52.60 9.51 -31.91
CA HIS A 130 51.24 9.02 -31.57
C HIS A 130 50.95 8.71 -30.09
N GLN A 131 51.92 8.83 -29.18
CA GLN A 131 51.74 8.55 -27.74
C GLN A 131 50.62 9.37 -27.11
N GLY A 132 50.60 10.69 -27.36
CA GLY A 132 49.58 11.59 -26.81
C GLY A 132 48.15 11.26 -27.28
N PHE A 133 47.99 10.88 -28.56
CA PHE A 133 46.70 10.45 -29.09
C PHE A 133 46.24 9.13 -28.46
N GLN A 134 47.12 8.12 -28.38
CA GLN A 134 46.79 6.83 -27.78
C GLN A 134 46.47 6.94 -26.28
N LEU A 135 47.19 7.80 -25.55
CA LEU A 135 46.93 8.07 -24.14
C LEU A 135 45.56 8.74 -23.93
N ASN A 136 45.20 9.68 -24.80
CA ASN A 136 43.87 10.30 -24.75
C ASN A 136 42.76 9.25 -24.98
N GLN A 137 42.88 8.43 -26.04
CA GLN A 137 41.92 7.36 -26.33
C GLN A 137 41.80 6.35 -25.17
N ASN A 138 42.93 5.96 -24.57
CA ASN A 138 42.95 5.09 -23.40
C ASN A 138 42.25 5.72 -22.19
N THR A 139 42.48 7.02 -21.95
CA THR A 139 41.85 7.76 -20.85
C THR A 139 40.33 7.84 -21.02
N LEU A 140 39.85 8.07 -22.25
CA LEU A 140 38.42 8.05 -22.57
C LEU A 140 37.80 6.65 -22.34
N LEU A 141 38.49 5.58 -22.74
CA LEU A 141 38.05 4.20 -22.47
C LEU A 141 37.98 3.90 -20.98
N LEU A 142 38.99 4.28 -20.21
CA LEU A 142 38.99 4.09 -18.74
C LEU A 142 37.82 4.82 -18.10
N THR A 143 37.59 6.07 -18.48
CA THR A 143 36.46 6.88 -17.98
C THR A 143 35.14 6.18 -18.28
N MET A 144 34.93 5.75 -19.53
CA MET A 144 33.74 5.02 -19.93
C MET A 144 33.54 3.72 -19.15
N TYR A 145 34.59 2.90 -18.97
CA TYR A 145 34.49 1.65 -18.22
C TYR A 145 34.19 1.88 -16.75
N HIS A 146 34.78 2.90 -16.12
CA HIS A 146 34.46 3.29 -14.75
C HIS A 146 33.01 3.75 -14.62
N ASP A 147 32.51 4.58 -15.54
CA ASP A 147 31.13 5.05 -15.54
C ASP A 147 30.13 3.90 -15.71
N LEU A 148 30.40 2.97 -16.62
CA LEU A 148 29.57 1.79 -16.83
C LEU A 148 29.57 0.87 -15.61
N LYS A 149 30.75 0.62 -15.03
CA LYS A 149 30.87 -0.14 -13.78
C LYS A 149 30.05 0.49 -12.66
N HIS A 150 30.19 1.79 -12.44
CA HIS A 150 29.45 2.51 -11.40
C HIS A 150 27.93 2.37 -11.59
N LYS A 151 27.43 2.53 -12.83
CA LYS A 151 26.00 2.34 -13.13
C LYS A 151 25.51 0.92 -12.83
N LEU A 152 26.31 -0.10 -13.11
CA LEU A 152 25.97 -1.49 -12.81
C LEU A 152 25.96 -1.75 -11.29
N GLU A 153 26.93 -1.21 -10.56
CA GLU A 153 27.01 -1.28 -9.10
C GLU A 153 25.81 -0.58 -8.44
N GLU A 154 25.42 0.59 -8.94
CA GLU A 154 24.25 1.33 -8.46
C GLU A 154 22.95 0.52 -8.67
N LYS A 155 22.76 -0.08 -9.86
CA LYS A 155 21.60 -0.95 -10.12
C LYS A 155 21.57 -2.17 -9.19
N LEU A 156 22.72 -2.81 -8.98
CA LEU A 156 22.84 -3.94 -8.06
C LEU A 156 22.48 -3.52 -6.63
N GLN A 157 23.01 -2.39 -6.15
CA GLN A 157 22.70 -1.87 -4.82
C GLN A 157 21.20 -1.59 -4.66
N LYS A 158 20.58 -0.93 -5.64
CA LYS A 158 19.13 -0.64 -5.64
C LYS A 158 18.30 -1.92 -5.62
N LEU A 159 18.66 -2.93 -6.43
CA LEU A 159 18.00 -4.22 -6.46
C LEU A 159 18.05 -4.94 -5.10
N LEU A 160 19.22 -4.95 -4.45
CA LEU A 160 19.40 -5.54 -3.13
C LEU A 160 18.60 -4.82 -2.05
N ALA A 161 18.61 -3.49 -2.04
CA ALA A 161 17.84 -2.68 -1.11
C ALA A 161 16.33 -2.91 -1.28
N TYR A 162 15.85 -2.92 -2.52
CA TYR A 162 14.45 -3.20 -2.83
C TYR A 162 14.03 -4.59 -2.35
N ASN A 163 14.85 -5.62 -2.57
CA ASN A 163 14.59 -6.97 -2.06
C ASN A 163 14.48 -6.99 -0.52
N GLN A 164 15.35 -6.26 0.18
CA GLN A 164 15.32 -6.18 1.65
C GLN A 164 14.04 -5.50 2.18
N SER A 165 13.53 -4.49 1.48
CA SER A 165 12.39 -3.70 1.96
C SER A 165 11.03 -4.18 1.44
N SER A 166 10.96 -4.78 0.25
CA SER A 166 9.70 -5.04 -0.47
C SER A 166 8.71 -5.96 0.25
N ALA A 167 9.19 -6.88 1.11
CA ALA A 167 8.31 -7.73 1.93
C ALA A 167 7.39 -6.91 2.86
N GLN A 168 7.80 -5.69 3.23
CA GLN A 168 7.01 -4.82 4.10
C GLN A 168 5.69 -4.36 3.45
N PHE A 169 5.57 -4.44 2.13
CA PHE A 169 4.33 -4.07 1.42
C PHE A 169 3.18 -5.01 1.73
N PHE A 170 3.46 -6.22 2.23
CA PHE A 170 2.49 -7.29 2.47
C PHE A 170 2.19 -7.51 3.96
N THR A 171 2.69 -6.66 4.87
CA THR A 171 2.52 -6.87 6.33
C THR A 171 1.07 -6.75 6.77
N GLU A 172 0.33 -5.78 6.22
CA GLU A 172 -1.09 -5.53 6.52
C GLU A 172 -1.98 -6.73 6.19
N ILE A 173 -1.63 -7.49 5.14
CA ILE A 173 -2.36 -8.69 4.72
C ILE A 173 -2.35 -9.73 5.83
N LYS A 174 -1.22 -9.93 6.51
CA LYS A 174 -1.09 -10.96 7.58
C LYS A 174 -2.05 -10.69 8.75
N SER A 175 -2.15 -9.44 9.19
CA SER A 175 -3.06 -9.07 10.29
C SER A 175 -4.52 -9.28 9.90
N LEU A 176 -4.90 -8.90 8.68
CA LEU A 176 -6.28 -9.07 8.19
C LEU A 176 -6.61 -10.55 7.97
N GLU A 177 -5.68 -11.31 7.38
CA GLU A 177 -5.82 -12.76 7.19
C GLU A 177 -6.04 -13.48 8.52
N GLN A 178 -5.28 -13.13 9.57
CA GLN A 178 -5.45 -13.71 10.90
C GLN A 178 -6.87 -13.45 11.45
N ALA A 179 -7.34 -12.20 11.39
CA ALA A 179 -8.68 -11.83 11.86
C ALA A 179 -9.79 -12.54 11.07
N VAL A 180 -9.68 -12.58 9.74
CA VAL A 180 -10.64 -13.26 8.86
C VAL A 180 -10.65 -14.77 9.13
N ASN A 181 -9.48 -15.40 9.28
CA ASN A 181 -9.37 -16.84 9.57
C ASN A 181 -9.98 -17.19 10.94
N GLN A 182 -9.80 -16.34 11.95
CA GLN A 182 -10.44 -16.52 13.25
C GLN A 182 -11.97 -16.45 13.14
N GLY A 183 -12.52 -15.45 12.42
CA GLY A 183 -13.95 -15.36 12.17
C GLY A 183 -14.49 -16.56 11.38
N LEU A 184 -13.81 -16.98 10.31
CA LEU A 184 -14.17 -18.16 9.53
C LEU A 184 -14.22 -19.43 10.39
N ALA A 185 -13.24 -19.63 11.28
CA ALA A 185 -13.22 -20.78 12.18
C ALA A 185 -14.46 -20.81 13.10
N GLN A 186 -14.89 -19.66 13.61
CA GLN A 186 -16.08 -19.55 14.46
C GLN A 186 -17.37 -19.91 13.70
N THR A 187 -17.44 -19.64 12.39
CA THR A 187 -18.64 -19.97 11.60
C THR A 187 -18.92 -21.46 11.47
N LYS A 188 -17.89 -22.31 11.58
CA LYS A 188 -18.00 -23.77 11.40
C LYS A 188 -18.83 -24.47 12.47
N THR A 189 -19.02 -23.84 13.64
CA THR A 189 -19.70 -24.45 14.80
C THR A 189 -20.88 -23.61 15.30
N ALA A 190 -21.31 -22.63 14.52
CA ALA A 190 -22.29 -21.64 14.96
C ALA A 190 -23.72 -22.18 15.11
N TRP A 191 -24.12 -23.16 14.30
CA TRP A 191 -25.48 -23.72 14.34
C TRP A 191 -25.65 -24.76 15.43
N ASN A 192 -26.62 -24.56 16.32
CA ASN A 192 -27.00 -25.53 17.35
C ASN A 192 -28.27 -26.28 16.91
N SER A 193 -28.14 -27.58 16.65
CA SER A 193 -29.22 -28.41 16.12
C SER A 193 -30.28 -28.77 17.16
N GLN A 194 -29.95 -28.73 18.45
CA GLN A 194 -30.87 -29.00 19.57
C GLN A 194 -31.77 -27.80 19.83
N THR A 195 -31.20 -26.60 19.89
CA THR A 195 -31.96 -25.36 20.15
C THR A 195 -32.55 -24.75 18.88
N LYS A 196 -32.14 -25.23 17.69
CA LYS A 196 -32.50 -24.68 16.37
C LYS A 196 -32.15 -23.20 16.26
N THR A 197 -31.02 -22.80 16.82
CA THR A 197 -30.55 -21.40 16.83
C THR A 197 -29.07 -21.31 16.50
N PHE A 198 -28.64 -20.13 16.06
CA PHE A 198 -27.23 -19.77 16.03
C PHE A 198 -26.73 -19.41 17.42
N SER A 199 -25.50 -19.82 17.74
CA SER A 199 -24.80 -19.49 18.97
C SER A 199 -23.76 -18.41 18.69
N MET A 200 -23.66 -17.44 19.60
CA MET A 200 -22.63 -16.41 19.50
C MET A 200 -21.31 -16.92 20.06
N PRO A 201 -20.19 -16.71 19.34
CA PRO A 201 -18.87 -16.96 19.90
C PRO A 201 -18.59 -15.99 21.05
N LYS A 202 -17.80 -16.44 22.03
CA LYS A 202 -17.43 -15.61 23.19
C LYS A 202 -16.35 -14.58 22.86
N ASP A 203 -15.46 -14.93 21.94
CA ASP A 203 -14.34 -14.07 21.54
C ASP A 203 -14.68 -13.34 20.24
N LEU A 204 -14.82 -12.03 20.34
CA LEU A 204 -15.10 -11.11 19.23
C LEU A 204 -13.94 -10.14 18.98
N SER A 205 -12.75 -10.40 19.52
CA SER A 205 -11.58 -9.51 19.34
C SER A 205 -11.23 -9.25 17.86
N TRP A 206 -11.43 -10.26 17.01
CA TRP A 206 -11.20 -10.15 15.57
C TRP A 206 -12.20 -9.20 14.88
N THR A 207 -13.45 -9.08 15.38
CA THR A 207 -14.42 -8.15 14.80
C THR A 207 -14.03 -6.71 15.08
N THR A 208 -13.53 -6.42 16.29
CA THR A 208 -12.98 -5.09 16.63
C THR A 208 -11.81 -4.73 15.70
N THR A 209 -10.88 -5.66 15.47
CA THR A 209 -9.76 -5.44 14.54
C THR A 209 -10.23 -5.06 13.13
N ILE A 210 -11.24 -5.76 12.61
CA ILE A 210 -11.83 -5.46 11.30
C ILE A 210 -12.57 -4.11 11.31
N GLN A 211 -13.37 -3.83 12.34
CA GLN A 211 -14.16 -2.61 12.43
C GLN A 211 -13.28 -1.37 12.54
N ASP A 212 -12.21 -1.42 13.35
CA ASP A 212 -11.24 -0.34 13.47
C ASP A 212 -10.60 -0.04 12.11
N LYS A 213 -10.19 -1.09 11.39
CA LYS A 213 -9.61 -0.95 10.04
C LYS A 213 -10.62 -0.46 9.02
N TRP A 214 -11.86 -0.94 9.08
CA TRP A 214 -12.95 -0.51 8.22
C TRP A 214 -13.22 0.98 8.39
N GLN A 215 -13.31 1.44 9.65
CA GLN A 215 -13.50 2.85 9.97
C GLN A 215 -12.32 3.69 9.50
N GLN A 216 -11.08 3.19 9.64
CA GLN A 216 -9.90 3.86 9.11
C GLN A 216 -10.02 4.07 7.58
N VAL A 217 -10.36 3.01 6.83
CA VAL A 217 -10.50 3.09 5.37
C VAL A 217 -11.66 4.01 4.96
N GLU A 218 -12.79 3.96 5.66
CA GLU A 218 -13.89 4.91 5.41
C GLU A 218 -13.49 6.36 5.68
N ASN A 219 -12.73 6.60 6.76
CA ASN A 219 -12.22 7.91 7.09
C ASN A 219 -11.27 8.41 5.98
N GLU A 220 -10.34 7.57 5.52
CA GLU A 220 -9.45 7.87 4.41
C GLU A 220 -10.25 8.21 3.13
N LYS A 221 -11.29 7.42 2.79
CA LYS A 221 -12.18 7.67 1.64
C LYS A 221 -12.95 8.99 1.77
N LYS A 222 -13.36 9.38 2.98
CA LYS A 222 -14.01 10.66 3.29
C LYS A 222 -13.03 11.83 3.43
N GLY A 223 -11.72 11.56 3.41
CA GLY A 223 -10.67 12.55 3.64
C GLY A 223 -10.55 13.00 5.09
N ILE A 224 -11.10 12.24 6.03
CA ILE A 224 -10.97 12.44 7.49
C ILE A 224 -9.55 12.07 7.90
N ASP A 225 -8.88 13.00 8.57
CA ASP A 225 -7.52 12.90 9.06
C ASP A 225 -7.56 12.86 10.61
N PRO A 226 -7.21 11.72 11.23
CA PRO A 226 -7.19 11.60 12.69
C PRO A 226 -6.29 12.62 13.39
N THR A 227 -5.20 13.04 12.74
CA THR A 227 -4.27 14.03 13.32
C THR A 227 -4.91 15.41 13.38
N LYS A 228 -5.61 15.81 12.31
CA LYS A 228 -6.39 17.05 12.27
C LYS A 228 -7.58 17.00 13.23
N ASN A 229 -8.27 15.87 13.36
CA ASN A 229 -9.33 15.71 14.36
C ASN A 229 -8.79 15.89 15.78
N LYS A 230 -7.63 15.31 16.10
CA LYS A 230 -6.98 15.48 17.40
C LYS A 230 -6.52 16.92 17.63
N GLU A 231 -6.07 17.61 16.59
CA GLU A 231 -5.76 19.03 16.67
C GLU A 231 -7.02 19.87 16.95
N LEU A 232 -8.14 19.54 16.30
CA LEU A 232 -9.44 20.19 16.49
C LEU A 232 -10.00 20.04 17.90
N GLU A 233 -9.59 19.05 18.69
CA GLU A 233 -9.98 18.93 20.10
C GLU A 233 -9.61 20.15 20.95
N LYS A 234 -8.62 20.95 20.52
CA LYS A 234 -8.21 22.20 21.18
C LYS A 234 -9.15 23.37 20.88
N TYR A 235 -10.00 23.24 19.87
CA TYR A 235 -10.81 24.33 19.33
C TYR A 235 -12.31 24.05 19.46
N ASN A 236 -13.12 25.10 19.56
CA ASN A 236 -14.54 25.03 19.29
C ASN A 236 -14.75 25.23 17.79
N VAL A 237 -15.46 24.31 17.14
CA VAL A 237 -15.74 24.34 15.71
C VAL A 237 -17.23 24.59 15.51
N TYR A 238 -17.57 25.67 14.82
CA TYR A 238 -18.95 26.06 14.55
C TYR A 238 -19.22 26.07 13.05
N ALA A 239 -20.33 25.44 12.65
CA ALA A 239 -20.90 25.61 11.32
C ALA A 239 -21.90 26.78 11.36
N LEU A 240 -21.56 27.89 10.70
CA LEU A 240 -22.43 29.05 10.55
C LEU A 240 -23.11 28.99 9.17
N ILE A 241 -24.42 29.14 9.12
CA ILE A 241 -25.15 29.22 7.86
C ILE A 241 -25.32 30.70 7.51
N ILE A 242 -24.71 31.14 6.42
CA ILE A 242 -24.76 32.50 5.90
C ILE A 242 -25.45 32.46 4.55
N HIS A 243 -26.44 33.31 4.33
CA HIS A 243 -27.10 33.43 3.03
C HIS A 243 -26.31 34.36 2.13
N ASP A 244 -26.09 33.97 0.87
CA ASP A 244 -25.47 34.87 -0.11
C ASP A 244 -26.45 35.95 -0.60
N SER A 245 -25.98 36.83 -1.49
CA SER A 245 -26.78 37.94 -2.02
C SER A 245 -28.05 37.51 -2.76
N GLU A 246 -28.15 36.24 -3.15
CA GLU A 246 -29.31 35.64 -3.81
C GLU A 246 -30.20 34.86 -2.82
N GLY A 247 -29.84 34.84 -1.53
CA GLY A 247 -30.58 34.14 -0.48
C GLY A 247 -30.25 32.65 -0.37
N ASN A 248 -29.21 32.15 -1.06
CA ASN A 248 -28.83 30.74 -0.97
C ASN A 248 -27.98 30.49 0.30
N PRO A 249 -28.28 29.44 1.10
CA PRO A 249 -27.53 29.13 2.31
C PRO A 249 -26.13 28.60 1.96
N ARG A 250 -25.10 29.15 2.62
CA ARG A 250 -23.71 28.70 2.57
C ARG A 250 -23.21 28.37 3.96
N VAL A 251 -22.50 27.26 4.11
CA VAL A 251 -21.83 26.91 5.36
C VAL A 251 -20.48 27.62 5.43
N PHE A 252 -20.27 28.37 6.51
CA PHE A 252 -19.01 28.98 6.88
C PHE A 252 -18.53 28.39 8.21
N TRP A 253 -17.33 27.85 8.22
CA TRP A 253 -16.74 27.29 9.43
C TRP A 253 -16.07 28.38 10.27
N LYS A 254 -16.32 28.40 11.58
CA LYS A 254 -15.59 29.24 12.53
C LYS A 254 -14.87 28.32 13.51
N ILE A 255 -13.56 28.51 13.65
CA ILE A 255 -12.74 27.73 14.57
C ILE A 255 -12.18 28.69 15.63
N GLU A 256 -12.50 28.45 16.90
CA GLU A 256 -12.10 29.28 18.03
C GLU A 256 -11.22 28.49 19.00
N ASP A 257 -10.14 29.10 19.48
CA ASP A 257 -9.32 28.52 20.53
C ASP A 257 -10.09 28.45 21.86
N LYS A 258 -10.17 27.24 22.45
CA LYS A 258 -10.95 27.02 23.68
C LYS A 258 -10.42 27.80 24.88
N GLN A 259 -9.14 28.14 24.91
CA GLN A 259 -8.54 28.84 26.03
C GLN A 259 -8.74 30.35 25.93
N SER A 260 -8.55 30.90 24.73
CA SER A 260 -8.59 32.34 24.50
C SER A 260 -9.93 32.87 23.99
N GLY A 261 -10.78 32.01 23.44
CA GLY A 261 -12.07 32.37 22.81
C GLY A 261 -11.92 33.11 21.48
N TYR A 262 -10.70 33.33 20.98
CA TYR A 262 -10.47 34.01 19.71
C TYR A 262 -10.49 33.04 18.54
N GLY A 263 -10.96 33.53 17.39
CA GLY A 263 -10.88 32.82 16.13
C GLY A 263 -9.42 32.59 15.72
N ILE A 264 -9.12 31.39 15.21
CA ILE A 264 -7.77 31.04 14.75
C ILE A 264 -7.60 31.33 13.26
N VAL A 265 -6.36 31.59 12.84
CA VAL A 265 -5.98 31.67 11.42
C VAL A 265 -5.18 30.42 11.07
N ASN A 266 -5.88 29.34 10.70
CA ASN A 266 -5.26 28.10 10.25
C ASN A 266 -5.94 27.61 8.96
N PRO A 267 -5.46 28.03 7.78
CA PRO A 267 -6.07 27.67 6.50
C PRO A 267 -6.21 26.17 6.28
N GLU A 268 -5.28 25.36 6.80
CA GLU A 268 -5.31 23.91 6.63
C GLU A 268 -6.42 23.23 7.44
N LEU A 269 -6.72 23.72 8.64
CA LEU A 269 -7.85 23.25 9.44
C LEU A 269 -9.17 23.69 8.83
N TYR A 270 -9.25 24.92 8.32
CA TYR A 270 -10.44 25.43 7.64
C TYR A 270 -10.76 24.65 6.36
N GLN A 271 -9.74 24.38 5.53
CA GLN A 271 -9.91 23.51 4.35
C GLN A 271 -10.33 22.10 4.76
N TYR A 272 -9.78 21.57 5.86
CA TYR A 272 -10.11 20.26 6.36
C TYR A 272 -11.58 20.15 6.80
N VAL A 273 -12.05 20.99 7.72
CA VAL A 273 -13.47 20.98 8.17
C VAL A 273 -14.44 21.26 7.02
N THR A 274 -14.04 22.11 6.06
CA THR A 274 -14.85 22.33 4.85
C THR A 274 -15.00 21.07 4.00
N LYS A 275 -13.95 20.24 3.94
CA LYS A 275 -13.93 19.00 3.16
C LYS A 275 -14.69 17.86 3.85
N VAL A 276 -14.56 17.73 5.17
CA VAL A 276 -15.04 16.53 5.89
C VAL A 276 -16.36 16.73 6.62
N GLY A 277 -16.78 17.98 6.84
CA GLY A 277 -17.96 18.32 7.62
C GLY A 277 -17.68 18.27 9.11
#